data_AF-A0A9P5JTS5-F1
#
_entry.id   AF-A0A9P5JTS5-F1
#
_cell.length_a   1.000
_cell.length_b   1.000
_cell.length_c   1.000
_cell.angle_alpha   90.00
_cell.angle_beta   90.00
_cell.angle_gamma   90.00
#
_symmetry.space_group_name_H-M   'P 1'
#
loop_
_entity.id
_entity.type
_entity.pdbx_description
1 polymer ?
#
loop_
_entity_poly.entity_id
_entity_poly.type
_entity_poly.pdbx_seq_one_letter_code
_entity_poly.pdbx_strand_id
1 'polypeptide(L)'
;VKAESTKDLLLIFSDHITVKFKKKNDIYKTVVGRWCTVCREDKDLVKRGGVQKAFLKGSNSSCCQHLQKHWEIYQKRCKDAKIKVYHWAIP
;
A
#
# COMPACT_ATOMS: atom_id res chain seq x y z
N VAL A 1 1.34 6.28 -21.61
CA VAL A 1 -0.12 6.05 -21.41
C VAL A 1 -0.45 5.31 -20.08
N LYS A 2 0.30 5.47 -18.98
CA LYS A 2 -0.01 4.76 -17.70
C LYS A 2 0.13 5.59 -16.42
N ALA A 3 0.27 6.92 -16.52
CA ALA A 3 0.58 7.77 -15.36
C ALA A 3 -0.66 8.29 -14.61
N GLU A 4 -1.82 8.36 -15.26
CA GLU A 4 -3.00 9.00 -14.65
C GLU A 4 -3.91 8.05 -13.86
N SER A 5 -3.97 6.77 -14.25
CA SER A 5 -4.87 5.75 -13.63
C SER A 5 -4.37 5.20 -12.29
N THR A 6 -3.35 5.79 -11.67
CA THR A 6 -2.76 5.34 -10.39
C THR A 6 -2.63 6.44 -9.34
N LYS A 7 -3.19 7.64 -9.59
CA LYS A 7 -3.19 8.73 -8.61
C LYS A 7 -4.03 8.41 -7.38
N ASP A 8 -5.12 7.66 -7.56
CA ASP A 8 -5.96 7.21 -6.47
C ASP A 8 -5.27 6.13 -5.62
N LEU A 9 -4.41 5.30 -6.21
CA LEU A 9 -3.56 4.37 -5.44
C LEU A 9 -2.65 5.14 -4.48
N LEU A 10 -2.17 6.32 -4.88
CA LEU A 10 -1.34 7.16 -4.02
C LEU A 10 -2.09 7.74 -2.80
N LEU A 11 -3.43 7.64 -2.76
CA LEU A 11 -4.21 8.03 -1.58
C LEU A 11 -4.06 7.04 -0.43
N ILE A 12 -3.76 5.77 -0.72
CA ILE A 12 -3.62 4.70 0.29
C ILE A 12 -2.20 4.17 0.34
N PHE A 13 -1.53 4.12 -0.80
CA PHE A 13 -0.17 3.64 -0.94
C PHE A 13 0.81 4.79 -1.10
N SER A 14 2.01 4.66 -0.54
CA SER A 14 3.12 5.55 -0.87
C SER A 14 3.66 5.28 -2.27
N ASP A 15 4.57 6.15 -2.71
CA ASP A 15 5.31 5.96 -3.94
C ASP A 15 6.17 4.67 -3.92
N HIS A 16 6.69 4.28 -5.08
CA HIS A 16 7.57 3.14 -5.18
C HIS A 16 8.91 3.45 -4.53
N ILE A 17 9.17 2.81 -3.40
CA ILE A 17 10.42 2.99 -2.69
C ILE A 17 11.20 1.68 -2.55
N THR A 18 12.51 1.83 -2.38
CA THR A 18 13.42 0.73 -2.08
C THR A 18 13.74 0.74 -0.60
N VAL A 19 13.52 -0.39 0.08
CA VAL A 19 13.73 -0.51 1.52
C VAL A 19 14.65 -1.69 1.80
N LYS A 20 15.56 -1.53 2.76
CA LYS A 20 16.43 -2.59 3.25
C LYS A 20 15.85 -3.14 4.55
N PHE A 21 15.37 -4.38 4.53
CA PHE A 21 14.96 -5.08 5.74
C PHE A 21 16.12 -5.91 6.30
N LYS A 22 16.46 -5.71 7.57
CA LYS A 22 17.41 -6.55 8.29
C LYS A 22 16.75 -7.88 8.61
N LYS A 23 17.33 -8.99 8.14
CA LYS A 23 16.97 -10.35 8.55
C LYS A 23 17.85 -10.77 9.73
N LYS A 24 17.42 -11.80 10.46
CA LYS A 24 18.24 -12.45 11.48
C LYS A 24 19.58 -12.88 10.83
N ASN A 25 20.70 -12.67 11.53
CA ASN A 25 22.08 -12.92 11.09
C ASN A 25 22.75 -11.82 10.23
N ASP A 26 22.41 -10.54 10.42
CA ASP A 26 22.99 -9.37 9.73
C ASP A 26 22.91 -9.38 8.20
N ILE A 27 22.06 -10.23 7.64
CA ILE A 27 21.75 -10.28 6.22
C ILE A 27 20.66 -9.23 5.92
N TYR A 28 20.96 -8.29 5.04
CA TYR A 28 20.01 -7.28 4.58
C TYR A 28 19.34 -7.73 3.29
N LYS A 29 18.00 -7.72 3.28
CA LYS A 29 17.22 -7.93 2.05
C LYS A 29 16.71 -6.59 1.55
N THR A 30 17.22 -6.14 0.41
CA THR A 30 16.69 -5.01 -0.32
C THR A 30 15.43 -5.45 -1.07
N VAL A 31 14.34 -4.71 -0.91
CA VAL A 31 13.09 -4.95 -1.62
C VAL A 31 12.53 -3.64 -2.15
N VAL A 32 11.90 -3.71 -3.32
CA VAL A 32 11.22 -2.59 -3.96
C VAL A 32 9.72 -2.82 -3.84
N GLY A 33 8.97 -1.77 -3.57
CA GLY A 33 7.54 -1.87 -3.36
C GLY A 33 6.92 -0.58 -2.84
N ARG A 34 5.69 -0.68 -2.34
CA ARG A 34 4.92 0.45 -1.78
C ARG A 34 4.56 0.20 -0.34
N TRP A 35 4.51 1.27 0.44
CA TRP A 35 3.89 1.23 1.76
C TRP A 35 2.38 1.38 1.63
N CYS A 36 1.61 0.58 2.34
CA CYS A 36 0.24 0.93 2.67
C CYS A 36 0.28 1.86 3.89
N THR A 37 -0.17 3.11 3.78
CA THR A 37 -0.13 4.04 4.92
C THR A 37 -1.05 3.55 6.03
N VAL A 38 -2.21 3.02 5.68
CA VAL A 38 -3.20 2.48 6.63
C VAL A 38 -2.60 1.35 7.47
N CYS A 39 -2.00 0.34 6.84
CA CYS A 39 -1.37 -0.76 7.59
C CYS A 39 -0.13 -0.33 8.37
N ARG A 40 0.53 0.75 7.95
CA ARG A 40 1.72 1.26 8.64
C ARG A 40 1.35 2.07 9.89
N GLU A 41 0.21 2.76 9.84
CA GLU A 41 -0.36 3.50 10.97
C GLU A 41 -1.06 2.57 11.98
N ASP A 42 -1.49 1.38 11.54
CA ASP A 42 -2.09 0.36 12.38
C ASP A 42 -1.06 -0.24 13.36
N LYS A 43 -1.10 0.25 14.61
CA LYS A 43 -0.17 -0.12 15.67
C LYS A 43 -0.27 -1.61 16.03
N ASP A 44 -1.44 -2.21 15.92
CA ASP A 44 -1.67 -3.62 16.22
C ASP A 44 -0.98 -4.55 15.20
N LEU A 45 -1.12 -4.24 13.91
CA LEU A 45 -0.45 -4.97 12.83
C LEU A 45 1.07 -4.82 12.93
N VAL A 46 1.56 -3.61 13.19
CA VAL A 46 3.00 -3.35 13.36
C VAL A 46 3.53 -4.09 14.58
N LYS A 47 2.79 -4.15 15.69
CA LYS A 47 3.21 -4.87 16.90
C LYS A 47 3.25 -6.39 16.70
N ARG A 48 2.27 -6.97 15.97
CA ARG A 48 2.17 -8.42 15.76
C ARG A 48 3.11 -8.97 14.70
N GLY A 49 3.40 -8.20 13.65
CA GLY A 49 4.12 -8.69 12.47
C GLY A 49 5.24 -7.79 11.97
N GLY A 50 5.50 -6.68 12.67
CA GLY A 50 6.45 -5.67 12.25
C GLY A 50 5.94 -4.82 11.09
N VAL A 51 6.65 -3.72 10.84
CA VAL A 51 6.37 -2.83 9.72
C VAL A 51 6.42 -3.54 8.38
N GLN A 52 7.19 -4.62 8.22
CA GLN A 52 7.31 -5.33 6.94
C GLN A 52 5.97 -5.86 6.39
N LYS A 53 4.97 -6.14 7.24
CA LYS A 53 3.63 -6.55 6.78
C LYS A 53 2.86 -5.44 6.07
N ALA A 54 3.16 -4.17 6.35
CA ALA A 54 2.60 -3.03 5.66
C ALA A 54 3.29 -2.72 4.32
N PHE A 55 4.36 -3.47 3.97
CA PHE A 55 5.12 -3.27 2.73
C PHE A 55 4.69 -4.26 1.65
N LEU A 56 4.14 -3.73 0.55
CA LEU A 56 3.70 -4.50 -0.60
C LEU A 56 4.79 -4.52 -1.65
N LYS A 57 5.38 -5.72 -1.84
CA LYS A 57 6.43 -6.00 -2.84
C LYS A 57 5.87 -6.45 -4.19
N GLY A 58 4.54 -6.41 -4.34
CA GLY A 58 3.80 -7.06 -5.43
C GLY A 58 3.52 -6.14 -6.61
N SER A 59 3.01 -6.76 -7.68
CA SER A 59 2.52 -6.06 -8.88
C SER A 59 1.18 -5.36 -8.60
N ASN A 60 0.69 -4.55 -9.55
CA ASN A 60 -0.56 -3.78 -9.39
C ASN A 60 -1.74 -4.63 -8.90
N SER A 61 -1.90 -5.86 -9.40
CA SER A 61 -3.00 -6.75 -8.99
C SER A 61 -2.98 -7.12 -7.51
N SER A 62 -1.80 -7.28 -6.90
CA SER A 62 -1.68 -7.52 -5.46
C SER A 62 -2.00 -6.26 -4.65
N CYS A 63 -1.66 -5.08 -5.18
CA CYS A 63 -2.01 -3.80 -4.57
C CYS A 63 -3.52 -3.56 -4.64
N CYS A 64 -4.19 -3.90 -5.75
CA CYS A 64 -5.64 -3.80 -5.87
C CYS A 64 -6.37 -4.71 -4.88
N GLN A 65 -5.96 -5.98 -4.77
CA GLN A 65 -6.55 -6.90 -3.77
C GLN A 65 -6.34 -6.42 -2.32
N HIS A 66 -5.19 -5.80 -2.05
CA HIS A 66 -4.95 -5.20 -0.74
C HIS A 66 -5.81 -3.95 -0.52
N LEU A 67 -5.98 -3.13 -1.55
CA LEU A 67 -6.83 -1.92 -1.51
C LEU A 67 -8.28 -2.27 -1.22
N GLN A 68 -8.80 -3.37 -1.78
CA GLN A 68 -10.17 -3.86 -1.53
C GLN A 68 -10.40 -4.13 -0.03
N LYS A 69 -9.39 -4.60 0.72
CA LYS A 69 -9.48 -4.76 2.19
C LYS A 69 -9.61 -3.43 2.94
N HIS A 70 -9.20 -2.34 2.30
CA HIS A 70 -9.27 -0.97 2.83
C HIS A 70 -10.28 -0.12 2.05
N TRP A 71 -11.25 -0.75 1.39
CA TRP A 71 -12.22 -0.08 0.52
C TRP A 71 -12.92 1.10 1.19
N GLU A 72 -13.36 0.95 2.44
CA GLU A 72 -14.06 2.02 3.16
C GLU A 72 -13.18 3.27 3.36
N ILE A 73 -11.90 3.06 3.67
CA ILE A 73 -10.94 4.15 3.89
C ILE A 73 -10.58 4.79 2.55
N TYR A 74 -10.36 3.97 1.53
CA TYR A 74 -10.10 4.43 0.17
C TYR A 74 -11.27 5.26 -0.37
N GLN A 75 -12.51 4.81 -0.19
CA GLN A 75 -13.70 5.55 -0.61
C GLN A 75 -13.81 6.90 0.10
N LYS A 76 -13.54 6.96 1.41
CA LYS A 76 -13.50 8.23 2.17
C LYS A 76 -12.44 9.18 1.62
N ARG A 77 -11.20 8.70 1.41
CA ARG A 77 -10.11 9.50 0.86
C ARG A 77 -10.38 9.97 -0.58
N CYS A 78 -11.02 9.14 -1.40
CA CYS A 78 -11.44 9.54 -2.75
C CYS A 78 -12.51 10.64 -2.72
N LYS A 79 -13.50 10.54 -1.83
CA LYS A 79 -14.52 11.58 -1.65
C LYS A 79 -13.89 12.91 -1.21
N ASP A 80 -12.98 12.86 -0.24
CA ASP A 80 -12.27 14.02 0.27
C ASP A 80 -11.38 14.69 -0.80
N ALA A 81 -10.62 13.88 -1.52
CA ALA A 81 -9.77 14.34 -2.62
C ALA A 81 -10.55 14.72 -3.90
N LYS A 82 -11.89 14.56 -3.91
CA LYS A 82 -12.76 14.74 -5.10
C LYS A 82 -12.30 13.93 -6.32
N ILE A 83 -11.73 12.75 -6.09
CA ILE A 83 -11.26 11.84 -7.13
C ILE A 83 -12.35 10.80 -7.41
N LYS A 84 -12.58 10.50 -8.70
CA LYS A 84 -13.49 9.44 -9.11
C LYS A 84 -12.90 8.09 -8.71
N VAL A 85 -13.66 7.32 -7.92
CA VAL A 85 -13.32 5.94 -7.61
C VAL A 85 -13.32 5.13 -8.90
N TYR A 86 -12.22 4.43 -9.18
CA TYR A 86 -12.11 3.59 -10.37
C TYR A 86 -12.73 2.22 -10.15
N HIS A 87 -13.28 1.62 -11.22
CA HIS A 87 -13.94 0.32 -11.18
C HIS A 87 -13.01 -0.78 -10.66
N TRP A 88 -11.73 -0.78 -11.02
CA TRP A 88 -10.80 -1.83 -10.61
C TRP A 88 -10.50 -1.86 -9.10
N ALA A 89 -10.87 -0.81 -8.36
CA ALA A 89 -10.73 -0.75 -6.90
C ALA A 89 -11.95 -1.33 -6.16
N ILE A 90 -13.03 -1.62 -6.87
CA ILE A 90 -14.27 -2.18 -6.29
C ILE A 90 -14.00 -3.64 -5.88
N PRO A 91 -14.38 -4.05 -4.65
CA PRO A 91 -14.26 -5.43 -4.18
C PRO A 91 -15.12 -6.43 -4.97
#